data_AF-A0A964HAG8-F1
#
_entry.id   AF-A0A964HAG8-F1
#
_cell.length_a   1.000
_cell.length_b   1.000
_cell.length_c   1.000
_cell.angle_alpha   90.00
_cell.angle_beta   90.00
_cell.angle_gamma   90.00
#
_symmetry.space_group_name_H-M   'P 1'
#
loop_
_entity.id
_entity.type
_entity.pdbx_description
1 polymer ?
#
loop_
_entity_poly.entity_id
_entity_poly.type
_entity_poly.pdbx_seq_one_letter_code
_entity_poly.pdbx_strand_id
1 'polypeptide(L)'
;MTTAAFDPNSYCGLYCGACEILNAHRAGLDGGRPAAWDDLPAELRGHIPRAEVVCRGCRTDTVFAGCRGCHIRDCARARGVDACVTCPDFPCAEVERLRALVAQVGDRLPHARAIFRDAELAQQQGLAAWAEAQRVRWNCPSCGAPFTWYQARCRGCGGALKSARGY
;
A
#
# COMPACT_ATOMS: atom_id res chain seq x y z
N MET A 1 17.08 16.92 12.23
CA MET A 1 16.66 16.12 11.06
C MET A 1 15.18 15.82 11.21
N THR A 2 14.35 16.49 10.43
CA THR A 2 12.89 16.30 10.47
C THR A 2 12.58 14.87 10.01
N THR A 3 12.00 14.04 10.87
CA THR A 3 11.58 12.69 10.48
C THR A 3 10.48 12.82 9.43
N ALA A 4 10.74 12.39 8.20
CA ALA A 4 9.79 12.51 7.09
C ALA A 4 8.41 11.92 7.46
N ALA A 5 7.32 12.60 7.12
CA ALA A 5 5.98 12.12 7.40
C ALA A 5 5.66 10.82 6.61
N PHE A 6 4.70 10.04 7.11
CA PHE A 6 4.14 8.92 6.37
C PHE A 6 3.17 9.42 5.30
N ASP A 7 3.20 8.82 4.11
CA ASP A 7 2.20 9.05 3.05
C ASP A 7 1.45 7.74 2.77
N PRO A 8 0.12 7.70 3.02
CA PRO A 8 -0.68 6.51 2.78
C PRO A 8 -1.09 6.33 1.31
N ASN A 9 -0.80 7.29 0.43
CA ASN A 9 -1.16 7.23 -0.98
C ASN A 9 -0.07 6.58 -1.84
N SER A 10 -0.46 6.08 -3.01
CA SER A 10 0.47 5.55 -4.01
C SER A 10 0.18 6.13 -5.39
N TYR A 11 1.10 5.88 -6.32
CA TYR A 11 0.91 6.26 -7.72
C TYR A 11 -0.01 5.27 -8.47
N CYS A 12 0.06 3.97 -8.15
CA CYS A 12 -0.59 2.93 -8.95
C CYS A 12 -2.07 2.70 -8.63
N GLY A 13 -2.59 3.24 -7.53
CA GLY A 13 -3.95 2.96 -7.05
C GLY A 13 -4.01 2.04 -5.84
N LEU A 14 -2.87 1.55 -5.31
CA LEU A 14 -2.86 0.95 -3.97
C LEU A 14 -2.97 2.01 -2.87
N TYR A 15 -3.57 1.64 -1.74
CA TYR A 15 -3.52 2.43 -0.52
C TYR A 15 -2.37 1.95 0.39
N CYS A 16 -1.22 2.62 0.35
CA CYS A 16 -0.07 2.31 1.21
C CYS A 16 -0.41 2.35 2.72
N GLY A 17 -1.46 3.08 3.13
CA GLY A 17 -1.96 3.07 4.50
C GLY A 17 -2.43 1.68 4.99
N ALA A 18 -2.74 0.75 4.09
CA ALA A 18 -3.08 -0.65 4.39
C ALA A 18 -1.92 -1.65 4.11
N CYS A 19 -0.74 -1.16 3.73
CA CYS A 19 0.44 -1.98 3.50
C CYS A 19 1.00 -2.48 4.83
N GLU A 20 1.25 -3.78 4.93
CA GLU A 20 1.83 -4.41 6.11
C GLU A 20 3.19 -3.82 6.49
N ILE A 21 4.07 -3.59 5.52
CA ILE A 21 5.43 -3.11 5.75
C ILE A 21 5.45 -1.69 6.30
N LEU A 22 4.64 -0.80 5.73
CA LEU A 22 4.49 0.58 6.23
C LEU A 22 3.94 0.57 7.64
N ASN A 23 2.90 -0.21 7.90
CA ASN A 23 2.26 -0.30 9.21
C ASN A 23 3.20 -0.90 10.27
N ALA A 24 3.97 -1.92 9.92
CA ALA A 24 4.98 -2.52 10.79
C ALA A 24 6.06 -1.49 11.13
N HIS A 25 6.61 -0.78 10.13
CA HIS A 25 7.58 0.28 10.37
C HIS A 25 7.04 1.38 11.30
N ARG A 26 5.81 1.85 11.04
CA ARG A 26 5.11 2.85 11.89
C ARG A 26 4.96 2.36 13.33
N ALA A 27 4.39 1.17 13.52
CA ALA A 27 4.19 0.60 14.85
C ALA A 27 5.52 0.40 15.60
N GLY A 28 6.59 0.08 14.88
CA GLY A 28 7.92 -0.06 15.47
C GLY A 28 8.49 1.26 15.97
N LEU A 29 8.27 2.37 15.25
CA LEU A 29 8.62 3.71 15.71
C LEU A 29 7.79 4.12 16.93
N ASP A 30 6.47 3.88 16.88
CA ASP A 30 5.54 4.26 17.96
C ASP A 30 5.83 3.47 19.25
N GLY A 31 6.22 2.19 19.12
CA GLY A 31 6.51 1.30 20.24
C GLY A 31 7.97 1.24 20.67
N GLY A 32 8.87 1.99 20.03
CA GLY A 32 10.31 2.00 20.35
C GLY A 32 11.05 0.69 20.03
N ARG A 33 10.46 -0.20 19.23
CA ARG A 33 11.06 -1.47 18.78
C ARG A 33 11.02 -1.54 17.25
N PRO A 34 12.16 -1.49 16.54
CA PRO A 34 12.18 -1.65 15.09
C PRO A 34 11.45 -2.93 14.65
N ALA A 35 10.65 -2.83 13.59
CA ALA A 35 9.95 -3.97 13.03
C ALA A 35 10.95 -5.00 12.49
N ALA A 36 10.77 -6.27 12.85
CA ALA A 36 11.58 -7.35 12.34
C ALA A 36 10.95 -7.97 11.09
N TRP A 37 11.77 -8.54 10.20
CA TRP A 37 11.27 -9.30 9.05
C TRP A 37 10.28 -10.38 9.50
N ASP A 38 10.60 -11.12 10.55
CA ASP A 38 9.81 -12.26 11.03
C ASP A 38 8.47 -11.84 11.69
N ASP A 39 8.27 -10.55 11.98
CA ASP A 39 6.97 -10.01 12.42
C ASP A 39 5.95 -9.92 11.27
N LEU A 40 6.39 -10.03 10.02
CA LEU A 40 5.51 -9.96 8.85
C LEU A 40 4.74 -11.28 8.64
N PRO A 41 3.49 -11.24 8.12
CA PRO A 41 2.71 -12.42 7.77
C PRO A 41 3.48 -13.35 6.83
N ALA A 42 3.39 -14.66 7.08
CA ALA A 42 4.09 -15.67 6.29
C ALA A 42 3.67 -15.62 4.82
N GLU A 43 2.38 -15.34 4.55
CA GLU A 43 1.85 -15.20 3.19
C GLU A 43 2.46 -14.02 2.45
N LEU A 44 2.83 -12.94 3.15
CA LEU A 44 3.56 -11.85 2.53
C LEU A 44 5.03 -12.25 2.32
N ARG A 45 5.71 -12.71 3.37
CA ARG A 45 7.15 -13.05 3.33
C ARG A 45 7.51 -14.07 2.26
N GLY A 46 6.64 -15.03 1.96
CA GLY A 46 6.86 -16.04 0.93
C GLY A 46 6.88 -15.48 -0.51
N HIS A 47 6.49 -14.22 -0.71
CA HIS A 47 6.28 -13.63 -2.03
C HIS A 47 6.99 -12.28 -2.24
N ILE A 48 7.78 -11.82 -1.27
CA ILE A 48 8.60 -10.61 -1.37
C ILE A 48 10.04 -10.88 -0.91
N PRO A 49 11.05 -10.17 -1.45
CA PRO A 49 12.44 -10.36 -1.06
C PRO A 49 12.68 -9.96 0.40
N ARG A 50 13.49 -10.74 1.13
CA ARG A 50 13.90 -10.41 2.50
C ARG A 50 14.70 -9.11 2.51
N ALA A 51 14.25 -8.14 3.31
CA ALA A 51 14.93 -6.88 3.53
C ALA A 51 14.49 -6.23 4.86
N GLU A 52 15.14 -5.14 5.22
CA GLU A 52 14.77 -4.32 6.38
C GLU A 52 13.33 -3.79 6.26
N VAL A 53 12.57 -3.85 7.36
CA VAL A 53 11.16 -3.41 7.40
C VAL A 53 11.08 -1.91 7.64
N VAL A 54 11.53 -1.15 6.63
CA VAL A 54 11.57 0.31 6.63
C VAL A 54 10.80 0.85 5.43
N CYS A 55 9.74 1.62 5.69
CA CYS A 55 8.91 2.25 4.66
C CYS A 55 8.07 3.38 5.26
N ARG A 56 8.00 4.53 4.58
CA ARG A 56 7.14 5.67 4.91
C ARG A 56 6.06 5.94 3.87
N GLY A 57 6.05 5.20 2.75
CA GLY A 57 5.02 5.33 1.72
C GLY A 57 5.59 5.51 0.32
N CYS A 58 4.86 5.06 -0.69
CA CYS A 58 5.32 5.01 -2.09
C CYS A 58 5.72 6.39 -2.64
N ARG A 59 5.01 7.45 -2.24
CA ARG A 59 5.30 8.83 -2.65
C ARG A 59 6.46 9.47 -1.88
N THR A 60 6.96 8.83 -0.81
CA THR A 60 8.12 9.28 -0.04
C THR A 60 9.44 8.73 -0.59
N ASP A 61 10.57 9.24 -0.09
CA ASP A 61 11.90 8.71 -0.42
C ASP A 61 12.32 7.51 0.44
N THR A 62 11.60 7.24 1.53
CA THR A 62 11.83 6.07 2.38
C THR A 62 10.85 4.97 2.00
N VAL A 63 11.29 4.03 1.17
CA VAL A 63 10.49 2.87 0.74
C VAL A 63 11.19 1.55 1.06
N PHE A 64 10.37 0.52 1.25
CA PHE A 64 10.84 -0.85 1.38
C PHE A 64 11.71 -1.24 0.18
N ALA A 65 12.75 -2.04 0.40
CA ALA A 65 13.70 -2.41 -0.66
C ALA A 65 13.01 -2.99 -1.91
N GLY A 66 11.99 -3.83 -1.73
CA GLY A 66 11.20 -4.40 -2.83
C GLY A 66 10.38 -3.38 -3.64
N CYS A 67 10.17 -2.15 -3.12
CA CYS A 67 9.48 -1.08 -3.81
C CYS A 67 10.44 -0.07 -4.49
N ARG A 68 11.76 -0.16 -4.25
CA ARG A 68 12.75 0.80 -4.78
C ARG A 68 12.89 0.72 -6.30
N GLY A 69 12.73 -0.46 -6.90
CA GLY A 69 12.80 -0.69 -8.34
C GLY A 69 11.43 -0.62 -9.06
N CYS A 70 10.44 0.05 -8.48
CA CYS A 70 9.10 0.10 -9.06
C CYS A 70 9.02 1.09 -10.23
N HIS A 71 8.99 0.59 -11.46
CA HIS A 71 8.89 1.42 -12.67
C HIS A 71 7.69 2.38 -12.69
N ILE A 72 6.56 2.00 -12.08
CA ILE A 72 5.39 2.88 -12.00
C ILE A 72 5.68 4.12 -11.14
N ARG A 73 6.37 3.92 -10.01
CA ARG A 73 6.76 5.01 -9.12
C ARG A 73 7.72 5.95 -9.83
N ASP A 74 8.72 5.40 -10.52
CA ASP A 74 9.73 6.20 -11.22
C ASP A 74 9.11 6.98 -12.38
N CYS A 75 8.23 6.34 -13.16
CA CYS A 75 7.48 6.99 -14.23
C CYS A 75 6.58 8.13 -13.73
N ALA A 76 5.81 7.89 -12.66
CA ALA A 76 4.93 8.91 -12.09
C ALA A 76 5.70 10.11 -11.54
N ARG A 77 6.83 9.87 -10.87
CA ARG A 77 7.74 10.92 -10.40
C ARG A 77 8.35 11.72 -11.54
N ALA A 78 8.86 11.06 -12.58
CA ALA A 78 9.43 11.72 -13.74
C ALA A 78 8.40 12.58 -14.50
N ARG A 79 7.14 12.15 -14.52
CA ARG A 79 6.02 12.88 -15.12
C ARG A 79 5.40 13.94 -14.22
N GLY A 80 5.77 14.00 -12.94
CA GLY A 80 5.20 14.94 -11.98
C GLY A 80 3.71 14.74 -11.71
N VAL A 81 3.20 13.51 -11.80
CA VAL A 81 1.78 13.20 -11.54
C VAL A 81 1.60 12.61 -10.14
N ASP A 82 0.53 13.00 -9.46
CA ASP A 82 0.22 12.47 -8.12
C ASP A 82 -0.24 11.02 -8.17
N ALA A 83 -1.00 10.62 -9.19
CA ALA A 83 -1.39 9.24 -9.43
C ALA A 83 -1.39 8.93 -10.93
N CYS A 84 -1.23 7.66 -11.30
CA CYS A 84 -1.30 7.24 -12.69
C CYS A 84 -2.63 7.63 -13.33
N VAL A 85 -3.74 7.54 -12.59
CA VAL A 85 -5.09 7.86 -13.08
C VAL A 85 -5.32 9.33 -13.40
N THR A 86 -4.48 10.22 -12.88
CA THR A 86 -4.52 11.65 -13.21
C THR A 86 -3.54 12.01 -14.34
N CYS A 87 -2.80 11.02 -14.86
CA CYS A 87 -1.93 11.23 -16.01
C CYS A 87 -2.79 11.43 -17.26
N PRO A 88 -2.51 12.44 -18.11
CA PRO A 88 -3.23 12.64 -19.37
C PRO A 88 -3.15 11.43 -20.32
N ASP A 89 -2.08 10.64 -20.22
CA ASP A 89 -1.86 9.46 -21.05
C ASP A 89 -2.47 8.18 -20.46
N PHE A 90 -3.27 8.27 -19.40
CA PHE A 90 -3.82 7.09 -18.72
C PHE A 90 -4.97 6.45 -19.51
N PRO A 91 -4.97 5.11 -19.72
CA PRO A 91 -3.91 4.16 -19.40
C PRO A 91 -2.76 4.19 -20.44
N CYS A 92 -1.51 4.24 -19.96
CA CYS A 92 -0.32 4.24 -20.81
C CYS A 92 0.39 2.88 -20.82
N ALA A 93 1.42 2.73 -21.66
CA ALA A 93 2.18 1.47 -21.79
C ALA A 93 2.74 0.95 -20.44
N GLU A 94 3.16 1.82 -19.52
CA GLU A 94 3.62 1.39 -18.18
C GLU A 94 2.47 0.80 -17.35
N VAL A 95 1.28 1.40 -17.44
CA VAL A 95 0.08 0.91 -16.73
C VAL A 95 -0.36 -0.43 -17.29
N GLU A 96 -0.24 -0.65 -18.60
CA GLU A 96 -0.53 -1.96 -19.20
C GLU A 96 0.50 -3.04 -18.81
N ARG A 97 1.79 -2.68 -18.67
CA ARG A 97 2.78 -3.60 -18.08
C ARG A 97 2.47 -3.94 -16.63
N LEU A 98 2.04 -2.95 -15.84
CA LEU A 98 1.55 -3.19 -14.48
C LEU A 98 0.34 -4.15 -14.49
N ARG A 99 -0.56 -4.03 -15.46
CA ARG A 99 -1.73 -4.91 -15.58
C ARG A 99 -1.33 -6.37 -15.79
N ALA A 100 -0.37 -6.60 -16.68
CA ALA A 100 0.21 -7.93 -16.88
C ALA A 100 0.88 -8.47 -15.60
N LEU A 101 1.63 -7.63 -14.87
CA LEU A 101 2.24 -8.02 -13.60
C LEU A 101 1.19 -8.40 -12.55
N VAL A 102 0.13 -7.61 -12.39
CA VAL A 102 -0.96 -7.88 -11.45
C VAL A 102 -1.63 -9.22 -11.76
N ALA A 103 -1.84 -9.54 -13.04
CA ALA A 103 -2.39 -10.84 -13.44
C ALA A 103 -1.50 -12.02 -13.02
N GLN A 104 -0.17 -11.83 -12.99
CA GLN A 104 0.79 -12.87 -12.59
C GLN A 104 0.92 -13.02 -11.08
N VAL A 105 0.85 -11.92 -10.32
CA VAL A 105 1.13 -11.93 -8.88
C VAL A 105 -0.11 -11.91 -8.00
N GLY A 106 -1.29 -11.59 -8.56
CA GLY A 106 -2.52 -11.35 -7.80
C GLY A 106 -2.99 -12.53 -6.95
N ASP A 107 -2.66 -13.77 -7.33
CA ASP A 107 -2.99 -14.96 -6.53
C ASP A 107 -2.13 -15.07 -5.27
N ARG A 108 -0.86 -14.64 -5.37
CA ARG A 108 0.15 -14.68 -4.30
C ARG A 108 0.11 -13.43 -3.43
N LEU A 109 -0.18 -12.29 -4.03
CA LEU A 109 -0.29 -10.98 -3.39
C LEU A 109 -1.71 -10.42 -3.68
N PRO A 110 -2.75 -10.86 -2.94
CA PRO A 110 -4.14 -10.52 -3.24
C PRO A 110 -4.42 -9.02 -3.32
N HIS A 111 -3.71 -8.22 -2.52
CA HIS A 111 -3.84 -6.76 -2.54
C HIS A 111 -3.50 -6.15 -3.91
N ALA A 112 -2.66 -6.78 -4.73
CA ALA A 112 -2.32 -6.30 -6.07
C ALA A 112 -3.54 -6.22 -6.99
N ARG A 113 -4.55 -7.09 -6.79
CA ARG A 113 -5.82 -7.07 -7.56
C ARG A 113 -6.63 -5.80 -7.35
N ALA A 114 -6.36 -5.07 -6.26
CA ALA A 114 -7.01 -3.80 -5.98
C ALA A 114 -6.60 -2.68 -6.92
N ILE A 115 -5.38 -2.74 -7.49
CA ILE A 115 -4.74 -1.64 -8.20
C ILE A 115 -5.68 -0.95 -9.18
N PHE A 116 -6.29 -1.71 -10.10
CA PHE A 116 -7.08 -1.12 -11.19
C PHE A 116 -8.47 -0.70 -10.77
N ARG A 117 -9.15 -1.49 -9.93
CA ARG A 117 -10.44 -1.05 -9.37
C ARG A 117 -10.27 0.23 -8.56
N ASP A 118 -9.24 0.30 -7.72
CA ASP A 118 -9.04 1.45 -6.85
C ASP A 118 -8.59 2.67 -7.66
N ALA A 119 -7.81 2.46 -8.72
CA ALA A 119 -7.53 3.47 -9.73
C ALA A 119 -8.81 4.01 -10.39
N GLU A 120 -9.71 3.14 -10.85
CA GLU A 120 -11.00 3.54 -11.44
C GLU A 120 -11.87 4.34 -10.45
N LEU A 121 -11.97 3.86 -9.20
CA LEU A 121 -12.69 4.58 -8.14
C LEU A 121 -12.06 5.96 -7.90
N ALA A 122 -10.73 6.04 -7.84
CA ALA A 122 -10.02 7.30 -7.67
C ALA A 122 -10.23 8.27 -8.84
N GLN A 123 -10.34 7.76 -10.07
CA GLN A 123 -10.67 8.54 -11.25
C GLN A 123 -12.10 9.10 -11.18
N GLN A 124 -13.07 8.28 -10.74
CA GLN A 124 -14.49 8.65 -10.68
C GLN A 124 -14.80 9.66 -9.58
N GLN A 125 -14.23 9.49 -8.38
CA GLN A 125 -14.57 10.30 -7.20
C GLN A 125 -13.51 11.36 -6.85
N GLY A 126 -12.35 11.32 -7.50
CA GLY A 126 -11.19 12.16 -7.17
C GLY A 126 -10.30 11.54 -6.10
N LEU A 127 -9.00 11.89 -6.15
CA LEU A 127 -7.96 11.30 -5.29
C LEU A 127 -8.23 11.50 -3.80
N ALA A 128 -8.71 12.68 -3.39
CA ALA A 128 -8.93 13.00 -1.97
C ALA A 128 -10.07 12.16 -1.37
N ALA A 129 -11.22 12.11 -2.06
CA ALA A 129 -12.37 11.32 -1.62
C ALA A 129 -12.04 9.82 -1.62
N TRP A 130 -11.29 9.35 -2.61
CA TRP A 130 -10.80 7.97 -2.63
C TRP A 130 -9.86 7.65 -1.47
N ALA A 131 -8.88 8.52 -1.19
CA ALA A 131 -7.94 8.32 -0.09
C ALA A 131 -8.66 8.27 1.27
N GLU A 132 -9.67 9.11 1.47
CA GLU A 132 -10.50 9.10 2.66
C GLU A 132 -11.34 7.82 2.76
N ALA A 133 -11.95 7.37 1.67
CA ALA A 133 -12.70 6.11 1.64
C ALA A 133 -11.79 4.91 1.98
N GLN A 134 -10.55 4.89 1.50
CA GLN A 134 -9.57 3.87 1.86
C GLN A 134 -9.14 3.98 3.32
N ARG A 135 -8.92 5.19 3.85
CA ARG A 135 -8.63 5.41 5.28
C ARG A 135 -9.73 4.85 6.16
N VAL A 136 -11.00 5.14 5.85
CA VAL A 136 -12.15 4.61 6.60
C VAL A 136 -12.20 3.08 6.48
N ARG A 137 -12.04 2.54 5.28
CA ARG A 137 -12.07 1.09 5.02
C ARG A 137 -11.02 0.32 5.82
N TRP A 138 -9.80 0.86 5.90
CA TRP A 138 -8.64 0.20 6.50
C TRP A 138 -8.39 0.62 7.95
N ASN A 139 -9.40 1.19 8.61
CA ASN A 139 -9.42 1.41 10.05
C ASN A 139 -10.48 0.52 10.71
N CYS A 140 -10.14 -0.01 11.89
CA CYS A 140 -11.02 -0.89 12.64
C CYS A 140 -12.31 -0.15 13.01
N PRO A 141 -13.50 -0.69 12.67
CA PRO A 141 -14.76 -0.02 12.97
C PRO A 141 -15.06 0.07 14.47
N SER A 142 -14.43 -0.77 15.29
CA SER A 142 -14.67 -0.81 16.73
C SER A 142 -13.76 0.13 17.53
N CYS A 143 -12.50 0.31 17.13
CA CYS A 143 -11.54 1.10 17.91
C CYS A 143 -10.76 2.15 17.09
N GLY A 144 -11.01 2.26 15.79
CA GLY A 144 -10.36 3.23 14.91
C GLY A 144 -8.91 2.91 14.53
N ALA A 145 -8.29 1.88 15.12
CA ALA A 145 -6.90 1.53 14.82
C ALA A 145 -6.73 1.09 13.34
N PRO A 146 -5.67 1.53 12.64
CA PRO A 146 -5.40 1.09 11.27
C PRO A 146 -5.10 -0.41 11.22
N PHE A 147 -5.46 -1.05 10.10
CA PHE A 147 -5.15 -2.45 9.84
C PHE A 147 -4.72 -2.66 8.38
N THR A 148 -4.20 -3.84 8.10
CA THR A 148 -3.53 -4.14 6.83
C THR A 148 -4.35 -5.10 5.98
N TRP A 149 -3.96 -5.23 4.70
CA TRP A 149 -4.52 -6.23 3.79
C TRP A 149 -4.44 -7.68 4.29
N TYR A 150 -3.48 -7.97 5.18
CA TYR A 150 -3.18 -9.32 5.67
C TYR A 150 -3.70 -9.59 7.08
N GLN A 151 -4.35 -8.61 7.71
CA GLN A 151 -4.78 -8.69 9.10
C GLN A 151 -6.24 -9.18 9.21
N ALA A 152 -6.45 -10.31 9.91
CA ALA A 152 -7.78 -10.86 10.16
C ALA A 152 -8.41 -10.42 11.50
N ARG A 153 -7.58 -9.96 12.46
CA ARG A 153 -8.01 -9.48 13.78
C ARG A 153 -7.34 -8.16 14.12
N CYS A 154 -8.06 -7.22 14.72
CA CYS A 154 -7.53 -5.93 15.13
C CYS A 154 -6.44 -6.10 16.20
N ARG A 155 -5.26 -5.50 15.98
CA ARG A 155 -4.19 -5.46 16.98
C ARG A 155 -4.54 -4.62 18.22
N GLY A 156 -5.46 -3.66 18.09
CA GLY A 156 -5.90 -2.79 19.18
C GLY A 156 -6.97 -3.43 20.07
N CYS A 157 -8.04 -3.99 19.47
CA CYS A 157 -9.19 -4.51 20.23
C CYS A 157 -9.48 -6.01 20.04
N GLY A 158 -8.73 -6.74 19.22
CA GLY A 158 -8.93 -8.18 18.96
C GLY A 158 -10.13 -8.54 18.07
N GLY A 159 -10.98 -7.56 17.73
CA GLY A 159 -12.17 -7.74 16.89
C GLY A 159 -11.85 -8.26 15.49
N ALA A 160 -12.80 -8.99 14.88
CA ALA A 160 -12.64 -9.54 13.54
C ALA A 160 -12.61 -8.43 12.48
N LEU A 161 -11.75 -8.59 11.47
CA LEU A 161 -11.56 -7.64 10.37
C LEU A 161 -11.79 -8.30 9.01
N LYS A 162 -12.22 -7.50 8.02
CA LYS A 162 -12.33 -7.93 6.63
C LYS A 162 -11.00 -7.72 5.92
N SER A 163 -10.22 -8.79 5.75
CA SER A 163 -8.92 -8.76 5.06
C SER A 163 -9.07 -8.61 3.53
N ALA A 164 -7.95 -8.44 2.83
CA ALA A 164 -7.93 -8.35 1.37
C ALA A 164 -8.30 -9.66 0.64
N ARG A 165 -8.48 -10.79 1.33
CA ARG A 165 -8.95 -12.04 0.69
C ARG A 165 -10.40 -11.95 0.16
N GLY A 166 -11.15 -10.92 0.54
CA GLY A 166 -12.45 -10.56 -0.05
C GLY A 166 -12.46 -9.21 -0.77
N TYR A 167 -11.28 -8.73 -1.17
CA TYR A 167 -11.09 -7.46 -1.88
C TYR A 167 -10.86 -7.68 -3.36
#